data_AF-A0A7W2L5U2-F1
#
_entry.id   AF-A0A7W2L5U2-F1
#
_cell.length_a   1.000
_cell.length_b   1.000
_cell.length_c   1.000
_cell.angle_alpha   90.00
_cell.angle_beta   90.00
_cell.angle_gamma   90.00
#
_symmetry.space_group_name_H-M   'P 1'
#
loop_
_entity.id
_entity.type
_entity.pdbx_description
1 polymer ?
#
loop_
_entity_poly.entity_id
_entity_poly.type
_entity_poly.pdbx_seq_one_letter_code
_entity_poly.pdbx_strand_id
1 'polypeptide(L)' 'MKTHFAPFTDLDDLEQAPCGTWLGESSELSGDWAMVDCGLCKKRRKRIITAAADEERAIVEQMGDIAAFMRTEGSAP' A
#
# COMPACT_ATOMS: atom_id res chain seq x y z
N MET A 1 12.92 -3.15 -19.06
CA MET A 1 12.48 -3.18 -17.64
C MET A 1 11.24 -2.31 -17.57
N LYS A 2 10.30 -2.62 -16.68
CA LYS A 2 9.13 -1.76 -16.44
C LYS A 2 9.12 -1.39 -14.97
N THR A 3 8.90 -0.12 -14.69
CA THR A 3 8.77 0.43 -13.35
C THR A 3 7.29 0.46 -12.97
N HIS A 4 6.95 -0.32 -11.94
CA HIS A 4 5.61 -0.44 -11.38
C HIS A 4 5.43 0.51 -10.20
N PHE A 5 4.20 0.97 -9.99
CA PHE A 5 3.89 1.78 -8.81
C PHE A 5 3.87 0.90 -7.56
N ALA A 6 4.58 1.30 -6.51
CA ALA A 6 4.54 0.66 -5.19
C ALA A 6 4.55 1.76 -4.11
N PRO A 7 3.46 1.94 -3.34
CA PRO A 7 3.34 3.04 -2.38
C PRO A 7 4.07 2.80 -1.05
N PHE A 8 4.56 1.58 -0.79
CA PHE A 8 5.08 1.18 0.52
C PHE A 8 6.61 1.07 0.54
N THR A 9 7.19 1.19 1.73
CA THR A 9 8.65 1.17 1.97
C THR A 9 9.24 -0.23 2.08
N ASP A 10 8.41 -1.26 2.25
CA ASP A 10 8.86 -2.65 2.30
C ASP A 10 8.55 -3.33 0.96
N LEU A 11 9.52 -3.20 0.04
CA LEU A 11 9.39 -3.58 -1.36
C LEU A 11 9.88 -5.01 -1.63
N ASP A 12 10.61 -5.60 -0.67
CA ASP A 12 11.34 -6.85 -0.87
C ASP A 12 10.42 -8.09 -0.81
N ASP A 13 9.27 -7.99 -0.14
CA ASP A 13 8.27 -9.07 -0.02
C ASP A 13 7.15 -8.99 -1.07
N LEU A 14 7.21 -8.02 -1.99
CA LEU A 14 6.12 -7.79 -2.94
C LEU A 14 6.25 -8.72 -4.17
N GLU A 15 5.48 -9.80 -4.19
CA GLU A 15 5.43 -10.72 -5.36
C GLU A 15 4.61 -10.16 -6.53
N GLN A 16 3.68 -9.25 -6.25
CA GLN A 16 2.77 -8.69 -7.25
C GLN A 16 2.58 -7.20 -7.06
N ALA A 17 2.77 -6.42 -8.12
CA ALA A 17 2.49 -4.99 -8.11
C ALA A 17 0.98 -4.72 -7.89
N PRO A 18 0.59 -3.56 -7.33
CA PRO A 18 -0.82 -3.12 -7.20
C PRO A 18 -1.63 -3.11 -8.50
N CYS A 19 -0.96 -3.07 -9.66
CA CYS A 19 -1.63 -3.22 -10.94
C CYS A 19 -2.05 -4.66 -11.27
N GLY A 20 -1.71 -5.65 -10.44
CA GLY A 20 -1.96 -7.08 -10.60
C GLY A 20 -0.92 -7.82 -11.45
N THR A 21 0.25 -7.21 -11.69
CA THR A 21 1.33 -7.84 -12.48
C THR A 21 2.29 -8.51 -11.52
N TRP A 22 2.55 -9.80 -11.73
CA TRP A 22 3.60 -10.53 -11.02
C TRP A 22 4.96 -9.90 -11.28
N LEU A 23 5.70 -9.65 -10.21
CA LEU A 23 7.03 -9.06 -10.24
C LEU A 23 8.06 -10.17 -10.46
N GLY A 24 9.15 -9.83 -11.14
CA GLY A 24 10.30 -10.72 -11.31
C GLY A 24 11.59 -9.93 -11.21
N GLU A 25 12.74 -10.59 -11.39
CA GLU A 25 14.08 -10.00 -11.21
C GLU A 25 14.35 -8.72 -12.02
N SER A 26 13.62 -8.50 -13.11
CA SER A 26 13.76 -7.33 -13.99
C SER A 26 12.67 -6.26 -13.81
N SER A 27 11.76 -6.47 -12.86
CA SER A 27 10.74 -5.49 -12.51
C SER A 27 11.32 -4.46 -11.55
N GLU A 28 11.01 -3.19 -11.80
CA GLU A 28 11.38 -2.09 -10.91
C GLU A 28 10.13 -1.58 -10.19
N LEU A 29 10.33 -0.96 -9.03
CA LEU A 29 9.26 -0.39 -8.21
C LEU A 29 9.56 1.07 -7.90
N SER A 30 8.51 1.89 -7.87
CA SER A 30 8.62 3.29 -7.47
C SER A 30 7.33 3.79 -6.82
N GLY A 31 7.48 4.56 -5.74
CA GLY A 31 6.39 5.35 -5.16
C GLY A 31 6.11 6.66 -5.91
N ASP A 32 6.95 7.04 -6.87
CA ASP A 32 6.75 8.25 -7.67
C ASP A 32 6.08 7.92 -9.01
N TRP A 33 4.86 8.40 -9.19
CA TRP A 33 4.10 8.26 -10.44
C TRP A 33 4.82 8.83 -11.68
N ALA A 34 5.75 9.77 -11.51
CA ALA A 34 6.57 10.30 -12.60
C ALA A 34 7.56 9.26 -13.14
N MET A 35 8.01 8.34 -12.28
CA MET A 35 8.98 7.28 -12.60
C MET A 35 8.29 5.98 -13.08
N VAL A 36 6.98 5.86 -12.91
CA VAL A 36 6.21 4.68 -13.33
C VAL A 36 6.03 4.69 -14.84
N ASP A 37 6.53 3.65 -15.52
CA ASP A 37 6.34 3.44 -16.97
C ASP A 37 5.31 2.33 -17.28
N CYS A 38 4.89 1.55 -16.30
CA CYS A 38 3.95 0.45 -16.49
C CYS A 38 2.57 0.97 -16.92
N GLY A 39 2.14 0.59 -18.15
CA GLY A 39 0.85 0.99 -18.71
C GLY A 39 -0.36 0.51 -17.90
N LEU A 40 -0.27 -0.64 -17.21
CA LEU A 40 -1.33 -1.12 -16.33
C LEU A 40 -1.44 -0.28 -15.07
N CYS A 41 -0.32 0.12 -14.46
CA CYS A 41 -0.31 1.07 -13.33
C CYS A 41 -0.94 2.40 -13.75
N LYS A 42 -0.56 2.96 -14.90
CA LYS A 42 -1.13 4.21 -15.41
C LYS A 42 -2.64 4.11 -15.65
N LYS A 43 -3.11 3.04 -16.31
CA LYS A 43 -4.55 2.80 -16.56
C LYS A 43 -5.35 2.63 -15.26
N ARG A 44 -4.76 2.00 -14.25
CA ARG A 44 -5.42 1.68 -12.97
C ARG A 44 -5.11 2.69 -11.87
N ARG A 45 -4.44 3.81 -12.17
CA ARG A 45 -3.93 4.80 -11.19
C ARG A 45 -4.98 5.21 -10.16
N LYS A 46 -6.17 5.62 -10.60
CA LYS A 46 -7.26 6.03 -9.69
C LYS A 46 -7.62 4.91 -8.71
N ARG A 47 -7.78 3.68 -9.21
CA ARG A 47 -8.13 2.52 -8.39
C ARG A 47 -7.03 2.21 -7.38
N ILE A 48 -5.76 2.27 -7.81
CA ILE A 48 -4.61 2.00 -6.95
C ILE A 48 -4.53 3.03 -5.81
N ILE A 49 -4.71 4.32 -6.12
CA ILE A 49 -4.69 5.40 -5.12
C ILE A 49 -5.87 5.24 -4.15
N THR A 50 -7.08 4.95 -4.64
CA THR A 50 -8.24 4.72 -3.77
C THR A 50 -8.04 3.52 -2.86
N ALA A 51 -7.54 2.40 -3.39
CA ALA A 51 -7.26 1.22 -2.57
C ALA A 51 -6.24 1.50 -1.47
N ALA A 52 -5.15 2.21 -1.77
CA ALA A 52 -4.16 2.60 -0.77
C ALA A 52 -4.75 3.51 0.31
N ALA A 53 -5.61 4.48 -0.06
CA ALA A 53 -6.27 5.36 0.90
C ALA A 53 -7.32 4.63 1.77
N ASP A 54 -8.00 3.62 1.22
CA ASP A 54 -8.96 2.81 1.98
C ASP A 54 -8.24 1.89 2.97
N GLU A 55 -7.09 1.33 2.58
CA GLU A 55 -6.21 0.56 3.45
C GLU A 55 -5.65 1.42 4.59
N GLU A 56 -5.12 2.60 4.29
CA GLU A 56 -4.65 3.55 5.31
C GLU A 56 -5.75 3.89 6.32
N ARG A 57 -6.98 4.15 5.83
CA ARG A 57 -8.12 4.43 6.70
C ARG A 57 -8.44 3.26 7.63
N ALA A 58 -8.44 2.04 7.12
CA ALA A 58 -8.68 0.84 7.91
C ALA A 58 -7.60 0.62 8.99
N ILE A 59 -6.33 0.88 8.67
CA ILE A 59 -5.23 0.80 9.63
C ILE A 59 -5.43 1.82 10.75
N VAL A 60 -5.73 3.08 10.41
CA VAL A 60 -5.97 4.15 11.40
C VAL A 60 -7.16 3.84 12.30
N GLU A 61 -8.25 3.32 11.73
CA GLU A 61 -9.43 2.90 12.49
C GLU A 61 -9.08 1.79 13.51
N GLN A 62 -8.39 0.75 13.06
CA GLN A 62 -7.94 -0.34 13.93
C GLN A 62 -7.01 0.15 15.05
N MET A 63 -6.08 1.06 14.75
CA MET A 63 -5.21 1.66 15.76
C MET A 63 -6.01 2.47 16.79
N GLY A 64 -7.06 3.17 16.35
CA GLY A 64 -7.99 3.88 17.22
C GLY A 64 -8.71 2.95 18.20
N ASP A 65 -9.18 1.81 17.70
CA ASP A 65 -9.83 0.77 18.51
C ASP A 65 -8.88 0.18 19.56
N ILE A 66 -7.63 -0.10 19.17
CA ILE A 66 -6.58 -0.56 20.10
C ILE A 66 -6.34 0.49 21.19
N ALA A 67 -6.24 1.77 20.81
CA ALA A 67 -6.05 2.85 21.77
C ALA A 67 -7.25 3.00 22.73
N ALA A 68 -8.48 2.78 22.24
CA ALA A 68 -9.68 2.77 23.07
C ALA A 68 -9.67 1.62 24.07
N PHE A 69 -9.33 0.42 23.61
CA PHE A 69 -9.18 -0.76 24.45
C PHE A 69 -8.14 -0.57 25.56
N MET A 70 -6.95 -0.07 25.24
CA MET A 70 -5.88 0.19 26.24
C MET A 70 -6.32 1.19 27.33
N ARG A 71 -7.12 2.19 26.97
CA ARG A 71 -7.69 3.13 27.96
C ARG A 71 -8.67 2.45 28.91
N THR A 72 -9.46 1.49 28.43
CA THR A 72 -10.40 0.74 29.27
C THR A 72 -9.71 -0.26 30.19
N GLU A 73 -8.66 -0.94 29.73
CA GLU A 73 -7.89 -1.88 30.55
C GLU A 73 -7.03 -1.19 31.63
N GLY A 74 -6.51 0.02 31.35
CA GLY A 74 -5.81 0.85 32.35
C GLY A 74 -6.73 1.46 33.42
N SER A 75 -8.05 1.24 33.33
CA SER A 75 -9.07 1.76 34.25
C SER A 75 -9.63 0.71 35.22
N ALA A 76 -9.10 -0.52 35.23
CA ALA A 76 -9.43 -1.52 36.24
C ALA A 76 -8.69 -1.22 37.56
N PRO A 77 -9.40 -1.01 38.69
CA PRO A 77 -8.80 -0.85 40.01
C PRO A 77 -8.24 -2.16 40.59
#